data_AF-A0A6G3UGT7-F1
#
_entry.id   AF-A0A6G3UGT7-F1
#
_cell.length_a   1.000
_cell.length_b   1.000
_cell.length_c   1.000
_cell.angle_alpha   90.00
_cell.angle_beta   90.00
_cell.angle_gamma   90.00
#
_symmetry.space_group_name_H-M   'P 1'
#
loop_
_entity.id
_entity.type
_entity.pdbx_description
1 polymer ?
#
loop_
_entity_poly.entity_id
_entity_poly.type
_entity_poly.pdbx_seq_one_letter_code
_entity_poly.pdbx_strand_id
1 'polypeptide(L)'
;LPRTLAIGPVGARLRIWSEAGRSGSRRRTTAVLDSARYLDLLRALEALLADPPLLPGADAAPGDALVRAVRKDHKRLAGRVAHALELEPGPDRDAALHGARKAAKRARYAAEAARPALGKPAKKAAKRLKAVQSLLGDHQDGVVARETLRALAVQAHAAGEPSFTWGLVYGREEAAAAAAERELPGVWHRAARARIRRSAGS
;
A
#
# COMPACT_ATOMS: atom_id res chain seq x y z
N LEU A 1 -23.21 8.61 1.60
CA LEU A 1 -24.28 8.25 2.56
C LEU A 1 -25.55 9.02 2.18
N PRO A 2 -26.73 8.39 2.23
CA PRO A 2 -28.00 9.12 2.14
C PRO A 2 -28.03 10.27 3.16
N ARG A 3 -28.58 11.44 2.77
CA ARG A 3 -28.63 12.62 3.65
C ARG A 3 -29.37 12.34 4.97
N THR A 4 -30.35 11.44 4.95
CA THR A 4 -31.12 11.01 6.12
C THR A 4 -30.29 10.31 7.20
N LEU A 5 -29.13 9.74 6.84
CA LEU A 5 -28.22 9.08 7.79
C LEU A 5 -27.04 9.98 8.21
N ALA A 6 -26.96 11.20 7.68
CA ALA A 6 -25.96 12.21 8.04
C ALA A 6 -26.54 13.16 9.08
N ILE A 7 -26.44 12.78 10.35
CA ILE A 7 -26.98 13.51 11.50
C ILE A 7 -25.88 14.37 12.12
N GLY A 8 -26.15 15.66 12.30
CA GLY A 8 -25.22 16.62 12.88
C GLY A 8 -24.26 17.25 11.86
N PRO A 9 -23.34 18.13 12.32
CA PRO A 9 -22.47 18.94 11.46
C PRO A 9 -21.25 18.17 10.90
N VAL A 10 -21.43 16.90 10.53
CA VAL A 10 -20.37 15.95 10.13
C VAL A 10 -19.45 16.54 9.05
N GLY A 11 -20.02 17.13 8.01
CA GLY A 11 -19.25 17.74 6.92
C GLY A 11 -18.41 18.95 7.35
N ALA A 12 -18.92 19.77 8.28
CA ALA A 12 -18.16 20.90 8.82
C ALA A 12 -16.99 20.42 9.69
N ARG A 13 -17.23 19.44 10.57
CA ARG A 13 -16.18 18.84 11.40
C ARG A 13 -15.09 18.17 10.58
N LEU A 14 -15.45 17.42 9.52
CA LEU A 14 -14.47 16.85 8.59
C LEU A 14 -13.60 17.92 7.93
N ARG A 15 -14.19 19.05 7.50
CA ARG A 15 -13.41 20.15 6.90
C ARG A 15 -12.44 20.77 7.89
N ILE A 16 -12.90 21.11 9.10
CA ILE A 16 -12.07 21.68 10.16
C ILE A 16 -10.90 20.74 10.49
N TRP A 17 -11.18 19.45 10.69
CA TRP A 17 -10.14 18.44 10.94
C TRP A 17 -9.13 18.37 9.78
N SER A 18 -9.61 18.36 8.54
CA SER A 18 -8.76 18.27 7.35
C SER A 18 -7.90 19.53 7.17
N GLU A 19 -8.43 20.73 7.43
CA GLU A 19 -7.70 22.00 7.34
C GLU A 19 -6.62 22.13 8.41
N ALA A 20 -6.93 21.73 9.64
CA ALA A 20 -5.96 21.67 10.73
C ALA A 20 -4.77 20.77 10.38
N GLY A 21 -5.04 19.60 9.77
CA GLY A 21 -3.98 18.69 9.29
C GLY A 21 -3.17 19.26 8.11
N ARG A 22 -3.83 19.92 7.15
CA ARG A 22 -3.19 20.43 5.92
C ARG A 22 -2.26 21.61 6.15
N SER A 23 -2.65 22.59 6.96
CA SER A 23 -1.91 23.85 7.12
C SER A 23 -0.51 23.65 7.72
N GLY A 24 -0.39 22.78 8.72
CA GLY A 24 0.90 22.40 9.30
C GLY A 24 1.74 21.52 8.38
N SER A 25 1.10 20.60 7.65
CA SER A 25 1.80 19.67 6.74
C SER A 25 2.40 20.38 5.53
N ARG A 26 1.67 21.32 4.92
CA ARG A 26 2.15 22.05 3.73
C ARG A 26 3.39 22.87 4.03
N ARG A 27 3.36 23.69 5.09
CA ARG A 27 4.53 24.51 5.49
C ARG A 27 5.76 23.66 5.77
N ARG A 28 5.60 22.55 6.51
CA ARG A 28 6.70 21.61 6.77
C ARG A 28 7.21 20.95 5.49
N THR A 29 6.32 20.57 4.59
CA THR A 29 6.70 19.95 3.31
C THR A 29 7.48 20.94 2.45
N THR A 30 7.00 22.16 2.29
CA THR A 30 7.71 23.23 1.56
C THR A 30 9.08 23.50 2.17
N ALA A 31 9.16 23.69 3.49
CA ALA A 31 10.45 23.91 4.16
C ALA A 31 11.44 22.74 3.96
N VAL A 32 10.96 21.49 3.90
CA VAL A 32 11.81 20.33 3.59
C VAL A 32 12.25 20.35 2.13
N LEU A 33 11.35 20.66 1.19
CA LEU A 33 11.68 20.73 -0.24
C LEU A 33 12.62 21.90 -0.57
N ASP A 34 12.58 23.00 0.19
CA ASP A 34 13.49 24.14 0.04
C ASP A 34 14.80 23.96 0.81
N SER A 35 14.96 22.85 1.55
CA SER A 35 16.14 22.62 2.38
C SER A 35 17.35 22.19 1.55
N ALA A 36 18.54 22.59 2.00
CA ALA A 36 19.81 22.11 1.44
C ALA A 36 19.86 20.57 1.38
N ARG A 37 19.40 19.90 2.44
CA ARG A 37 19.33 18.44 2.50
C ARG A 37 18.54 17.82 1.34
N TYR A 38 17.43 18.44 0.92
CA TYR A 38 16.65 17.92 -0.20
C TYR A 38 17.35 18.16 -1.54
N LEU A 39 17.93 19.33 -1.74
CA LEU A 39 18.71 19.62 -2.94
C LEU A 39 19.94 18.72 -3.05
N ASP A 40 20.62 18.44 -1.94
CA ASP A 40 21.76 17.51 -1.89
C ASP A 40 21.34 16.07 -2.19
N LEU A 41 20.14 15.65 -1.74
CA LEU A 41 19.56 14.37 -2.14
C LEU A 41 19.30 14.30 -3.65
N LEU A 42 18.79 15.37 -4.26
CA LEU A 42 18.56 15.41 -5.72
C LEU A 42 19.88 15.33 -6.48
N ARG A 43 20.90 16.10 -6.06
CA ARG A 43 22.25 16.02 -6.66
C ARG A 43 22.86 14.62 -6.52
N ALA A 44 22.71 13.99 -5.37
CA ALA A 44 23.19 12.62 -5.15
C ALA A 44 22.45 11.60 -6.05
N LEU A 45 21.15 11.83 -6.31
CA LEU A 45 20.37 10.98 -7.22
C LEU A 45 20.79 11.20 -8.69
N GLU A 46 21.04 12.43 -9.11
CA GLU A 46 21.58 12.74 -10.44
C GLU A 46 22.96 12.10 -10.63
N ALA A 47 23.86 12.23 -9.65
CA ALA A 47 25.17 11.57 -9.67
C ALA A 47 25.04 10.04 -9.74
N LEU A 48 24.13 9.44 -8.97
CA LEU A 48 23.87 8.00 -9.00
C LEU A 48 23.35 7.52 -10.37
N LEU A 49 22.54 8.33 -11.05
CA LEU A 49 22.04 7.99 -12.39
C LEU A 49 23.11 8.16 -13.47
N ALA A 50 24.00 9.12 -13.30
CA ALA A 50 25.09 9.40 -14.24
C ALA A 50 26.23 8.36 -14.14
N ASP A 51 26.62 8.00 -12.91
CA ASP A 51 27.68 7.02 -12.63
C ASP A 51 27.22 6.05 -11.53
N PRO A 52 26.34 5.08 -11.87
CA PRO A 52 25.86 4.11 -10.90
C PRO A 52 27.02 3.21 -10.45
N PRO A 53 27.21 2.97 -9.14
CA PRO A 53 28.26 2.09 -8.62
C PRO A 53 27.88 0.62 -8.83
N LEU A 54 27.94 0.20 -10.09
CA LEU A 54 27.57 -1.15 -10.50
C LEU A 54 28.65 -2.15 -10.10
N LEU A 55 28.21 -3.35 -9.72
CA LEU A 55 29.13 -4.46 -9.43
C LEU A 55 29.72 -5.01 -10.74
N PRO A 56 30.93 -5.60 -10.70
CA PRO A 56 31.48 -6.30 -11.85
C PRO A 56 30.47 -7.28 -12.47
N GLY A 57 30.28 -7.18 -13.79
CA GLY A 57 29.34 -8.02 -14.54
C GLY A 57 27.91 -7.46 -14.64
N ALA A 58 27.64 -6.24 -14.19
CA ALA A 58 26.34 -5.59 -14.36
C ALA A 58 25.97 -5.34 -15.84
N ASP A 59 26.96 -5.18 -16.72
CA ASP A 59 26.77 -5.02 -18.16
C ASP A 59 26.45 -6.34 -18.88
N ALA A 60 26.61 -7.47 -18.20
CA ALA A 60 26.31 -8.77 -18.78
C ALA A 60 24.80 -8.96 -18.94
N ALA A 61 24.41 -9.80 -19.90
CA ALA A 61 23.02 -10.19 -20.06
C ALA A 61 22.48 -10.71 -18.71
N PRO A 62 21.30 -10.26 -18.25
CA PRO A 62 20.82 -10.47 -16.88
C PRO A 62 20.59 -11.95 -16.51
N GLY A 63 20.66 -12.86 -17.48
CA GLY A 63 20.51 -14.31 -17.27
C GLY A 63 19.27 -14.63 -16.44
N ASP A 64 19.50 -15.35 -15.34
CA ASP A 64 18.47 -15.68 -14.35
C ASP A 64 18.44 -14.73 -13.15
N ALA A 65 19.29 -13.70 -13.09
CA ALA A 65 19.37 -12.79 -11.95
C ALA A 65 18.04 -12.08 -11.69
N LEU A 66 17.40 -11.56 -12.74
CA LEU A 66 16.08 -10.93 -12.64
C LEU A 66 14.99 -11.93 -12.25
N VAL A 67 15.02 -13.15 -12.79
CA VAL A 67 14.08 -14.22 -12.40
C VAL A 67 14.21 -14.54 -10.92
N ARG A 68 15.45 -14.69 -10.42
CA ARG A 68 15.73 -14.93 -8.99
C ARG A 68 15.26 -13.79 -8.11
N ALA A 69 15.50 -12.54 -8.52
CA ALA A 69 15.06 -11.36 -7.78
C ALA A 69 13.53 -11.31 -7.62
N VAL A 70 12.77 -11.48 -8.71
CA VAL A 70 11.30 -11.47 -8.65
C VAL A 70 10.77 -12.66 -7.84
N ARG A 71 11.36 -13.86 -7.98
CA ARG A 71 10.98 -15.04 -7.18
C ARG A 71 11.25 -14.86 -5.68
N LYS A 72 12.37 -14.23 -5.32
CA LYS A 72 12.70 -13.91 -3.92
C LYS A 72 11.63 -13.03 -3.28
N ASP A 73 11.19 -12.01 -4.00
CA ASP A 73 10.17 -11.08 -3.49
C ASP A 73 8.78 -11.69 -3.48
N HIS A 74 8.47 -12.54 -4.45
CA HIS A 74 7.25 -13.34 -4.45
C HIS A 74 7.20 -14.33 -3.28
N LYS A 75 8.29 -15.06 -2.98
CA LYS A 75 8.40 -15.95 -1.81
C LYS A 75 8.24 -15.19 -0.50
N ARG A 76 8.84 -14.00 -0.39
CA ARG A 76 8.67 -13.12 0.78
C ARG A 76 7.21 -12.74 0.97
N LEU A 77 6.53 -12.33 -0.10
CA LEU A 77 5.10 -12.03 -0.05
C LEU A 77 4.28 -13.25 0.35
N ALA A 78 4.60 -14.43 -0.20
CA ALA A 78 3.91 -15.67 0.13
C ALA A 78 3.96 -15.98 1.63
N GLY A 79 5.14 -15.88 2.25
CA GLY A 79 5.28 -16.08 3.70
C GLY A 79 4.51 -15.05 4.52
N ARG A 80 4.46 -13.78 4.08
CA ARG A 80 3.71 -12.72 4.77
C ARG A 80 2.19 -12.91 4.68
N VAL A 81 1.69 -13.33 3.51
CA VAL A 81 0.27 -13.64 3.33
C VAL A 81 -0.11 -14.87 4.14
N ALA A 82 0.70 -15.94 4.11
CA ALA A 82 0.45 -17.14 4.91
C ALA A 82 0.36 -16.81 6.40
N HIS A 83 1.37 -16.11 6.94
CA HIS A 83 1.38 -15.69 8.34
C HIS A 83 0.17 -14.81 8.70
N ALA A 84 -0.20 -13.84 7.85
CA ALA A 84 -1.37 -13.01 8.13
C ALA A 84 -2.68 -13.80 8.13
N LEU A 85 -2.80 -14.83 7.28
CA LEU A 85 -3.99 -15.67 7.24
C LEU A 85 -4.12 -16.62 8.45
N GLU A 86 -3.01 -16.97 9.10
CA GLU A 86 -2.98 -17.78 10.33
C GLU A 86 -3.43 -17.02 11.59
N LEU A 87 -3.39 -15.68 11.55
CA LEU A 87 -3.80 -14.84 12.68
C LEU A 87 -5.33 -14.68 12.72
N GLU A 88 -5.86 -14.62 13.94
CA GLU A 88 -7.25 -14.25 14.19
C GLU A 88 -7.53 -12.79 13.79
N PRO A 89 -8.75 -12.44 13.37
CA PRO A 89 -9.11 -11.05 13.05
C PRO A 89 -8.80 -10.10 14.21
N GLY A 90 -8.11 -9.00 13.92
CA GLY A 90 -7.73 -8.02 14.94
C GLY A 90 -6.44 -7.26 14.60
N PRO A 91 -5.94 -6.44 15.55
CA PRO A 91 -4.80 -5.54 15.31
C PRO A 91 -3.52 -6.24 14.83
N ASP A 92 -3.23 -7.43 15.34
CA ASP A 92 -2.04 -8.20 14.92
C ASP A 92 -2.16 -8.66 13.47
N ARG A 93 -3.34 -9.12 13.06
CA ARG A 93 -3.64 -9.45 11.67
C ARG A 93 -3.58 -8.22 10.78
N ASP A 94 -4.13 -7.09 11.23
CA ASP A 94 -4.07 -5.82 10.51
C ASP A 94 -2.60 -5.40 10.25
N ALA A 95 -1.75 -5.50 11.26
CA ALA A 95 -0.32 -5.22 11.15
C ALA A 95 0.40 -6.21 10.21
N ALA A 96 0.06 -7.51 10.28
CA ALA A 96 0.61 -8.52 9.38
C ALA A 96 0.20 -8.29 7.92
N LEU A 97 -1.06 -7.94 7.66
CA LEU A 97 -1.60 -7.57 6.35
C LEU A 97 -0.96 -6.30 5.80
N HIS A 98 -0.69 -5.30 6.66
CA HIS A 98 0.09 -4.13 6.30
C HIS A 98 1.52 -4.51 5.83
N GLY A 99 2.16 -5.45 6.54
CA GLY A 99 3.44 -6.02 6.14
C GLY A 99 3.38 -6.76 4.80
N ALA A 100 2.31 -7.54 4.57
CA ALA A 100 2.05 -8.20 3.30
C ALA A 100 1.83 -7.19 2.16
N ARG A 101 1.14 -6.08 2.41
CA ARG A 101 0.95 -4.99 1.43
C ARG A 101 2.29 -4.40 0.97
N LYS A 102 3.20 -4.12 1.91
CA LYS A 102 4.57 -3.65 1.58
C LYS A 102 5.32 -4.67 0.73
N ALA A 103 5.24 -5.95 1.09
CA ALA A 103 5.84 -7.02 0.30
C ALA A 103 5.21 -7.13 -1.11
N ALA A 104 3.89 -6.94 -1.25
CA ALA A 104 3.19 -6.96 -2.53
C ALA A 104 3.64 -5.81 -3.44
N LYS A 105 3.76 -4.60 -2.89
CA LYS A 105 4.30 -3.43 -3.60
C LYS A 105 5.72 -3.71 -4.11
N ARG A 106 6.59 -4.27 -3.26
CA ARG A 106 7.98 -4.61 -3.63
C ARG A 106 8.05 -5.69 -4.72
N ALA A 107 7.30 -6.78 -4.56
CA ALA A 107 7.24 -7.84 -5.57
C ALA A 107 6.69 -7.33 -6.91
N ARG A 108 5.68 -6.44 -6.89
CA ARG A 108 5.16 -5.82 -8.11
C ARG A 108 6.24 -4.98 -8.79
N TYR A 109 6.95 -4.13 -8.06
CA TYR A 109 8.02 -3.31 -8.64
C TYR A 109 9.17 -4.13 -9.18
N ALA A 110 9.56 -5.22 -8.51
CA ALA A 110 10.54 -6.15 -9.06
C ALA A 110 10.07 -6.74 -10.40
N ALA A 111 8.79 -7.14 -10.50
CA ALA A 111 8.22 -7.66 -11.75
C ALA A 111 8.09 -6.57 -12.83
N GLU A 112 7.79 -5.32 -12.48
CA GLU A 112 7.73 -4.20 -13.42
C GLU A 112 9.12 -3.86 -13.96
N ALA A 113 10.12 -3.77 -13.08
CA ALA A 113 11.52 -3.52 -13.45
C ALA A 113 12.11 -4.64 -14.32
N ALA A 114 11.69 -5.90 -14.10
CA ALA A 114 12.14 -7.03 -14.90
C ALA A 114 11.39 -7.15 -16.26
N ARG A 115 10.38 -6.33 -16.53
CA ARG A 115 9.57 -6.42 -17.75
C ARG A 115 10.39 -6.30 -19.05
N PRO A 116 11.37 -5.38 -19.20
CA PRO A 116 12.16 -5.27 -20.44
C PRO A 116 12.88 -6.57 -20.79
N ALA A 117 13.41 -7.29 -19.79
CA ALA A 117 14.15 -8.53 -20.00
C ALA A 117 13.29 -9.80 -20.03
N LEU A 118 12.18 -9.83 -19.28
CA LEU A 118 11.35 -11.04 -19.09
C LEU A 118 10.01 -10.99 -19.84
N GLY A 119 9.66 -9.87 -20.48
CA GLY A 119 8.50 -9.73 -21.35
C GLY A 119 7.15 -10.04 -20.70
N LYS A 120 6.31 -10.79 -21.42
CA LYS A 120 4.91 -11.09 -21.04
C LYS A 120 4.77 -11.77 -19.67
N PRO A 121 5.59 -12.77 -19.27
CA PRO A 121 5.58 -13.36 -17.93
C PRO A 121 5.67 -12.32 -16.80
N ALA A 122 6.61 -11.39 -16.88
CA ALA A 122 6.79 -10.35 -15.86
C ALA A 122 5.61 -9.37 -15.82
N LYS A 123 5.09 -8.96 -16.98
CA LYS A 123 3.87 -8.14 -17.07
C LYS A 123 2.67 -8.83 -16.39
N LYS A 124 2.49 -10.13 -16.61
CA LYS A 124 1.40 -10.91 -16.00
C LYS A 124 1.57 -11.04 -14.49
N ALA A 125 2.79 -11.24 -14.01
CA ALA A 125 3.11 -11.25 -12.59
C ALA A 125 2.80 -9.89 -11.94
N ALA A 126 3.29 -8.79 -12.51
CA ALA A 126 3.02 -7.44 -12.03
C ALA A 126 1.52 -7.13 -11.92
N LYS A 127 0.73 -7.49 -12.96
CA LYS A 127 -0.73 -7.30 -12.94
C LYS A 127 -1.40 -8.05 -11.79
N ARG A 128 -0.98 -9.29 -11.50
CA ARG A 128 -1.56 -10.09 -10.41
C ARG A 128 -1.14 -9.59 -9.03
N LEU A 129 0.13 -9.18 -8.89
CA LEU A 129 0.63 -8.60 -7.66
C LEU A 129 -0.01 -7.24 -7.37
N LYS A 130 -0.36 -6.47 -8.41
CA LYS A 130 -1.17 -5.25 -8.26
C LYS A 130 -2.54 -5.55 -7.65
N ALA A 131 -3.21 -6.62 -8.05
CA ALA A 131 -4.50 -6.99 -7.48
C ALA A 131 -4.41 -7.28 -5.97
N VAL A 132 -3.38 -8.03 -5.54
CA VAL A 132 -3.11 -8.26 -4.10
C VAL A 132 -2.81 -6.93 -3.39
N GLN A 133 -1.95 -6.08 -3.97
CA GLN A 133 -1.58 -4.80 -3.39
C GLN A 133 -2.77 -3.84 -3.24
N SER A 134 -3.67 -3.82 -4.23
CA SER A 134 -4.88 -3.00 -4.21
C SER A 134 -5.83 -3.46 -3.11
N LEU A 135 -6.14 -4.76 -3.05
CA LEU A 135 -7.02 -5.31 -2.01
C LEU A 135 -6.50 -5.03 -0.59
N LEU A 136 -5.21 -5.26 -0.36
CA LEU A 136 -4.57 -4.94 0.93
C LEU A 136 -4.44 -3.43 1.16
N GLY A 137 -4.53 -2.62 0.09
CA GLY A 137 -4.64 -1.17 0.18
C GLY A 137 -6.00 -0.76 0.75
N ASP A 138 -7.07 -1.28 0.17
CA ASP A 138 -8.44 -0.99 0.61
C ASP A 138 -8.65 -1.43 2.06
N HIS A 139 -8.13 -2.61 2.45
CA HIS A 139 -8.10 -3.06 3.85
C HIS A 139 -7.40 -2.05 4.77
N GLN A 140 -6.15 -1.68 4.44
CA GLN A 140 -5.39 -0.75 5.28
C GLN A 140 -6.07 0.61 5.40
N ASP A 141 -6.62 1.12 4.30
CA ASP A 141 -7.26 2.42 4.26
C ASP A 141 -8.49 2.42 5.18
N GLY A 142 -9.27 1.34 5.21
CA GLY A 142 -10.36 1.14 6.19
C GLY A 142 -9.88 1.05 7.64
N VAL A 143 -8.79 0.32 7.92
CA VAL A 143 -8.20 0.25 9.28
C VAL A 143 -7.78 1.63 9.78
N VAL A 144 -7.07 2.41 8.97
CA VAL A 144 -6.62 3.77 9.32
C VAL A 144 -7.81 4.74 9.42
N ALA A 145 -8.80 4.60 8.54
CA ALA A 145 -10.01 5.43 8.57
C ALA A 145 -10.76 5.24 9.90
N ARG A 146 -10.89 4.01 10.40
CA ARG A 146 -11.55 3.71 11.68
C ARG A 146 -10.93 4.42 12.88
N GLU A 147 -9.61 4.52 12.95
CA GLU A 147 -8.91 5.28 14.00
C GLU A 147 -9.31 6.76 13.97
N THR A 148 -9.33 7.35 12.78
CA THR A 148 -9.72 8.75 12.57
C THR A 148 -11.18 8.98 12.90
N LEU A 149 -12.08 8.09 12.45
CA LEU A 149 -13.52 8.16 12.70
C LEU A 149 -13.82 8.06 14.20
N ARG A 150 -13.12 7.19 14.93
CA ARG A 150 -13.24 7.08 16.39
C ARG A 150 -12.82 8.38 17.08
N ALA A 151 -11.70 8.97 16.68
CA ALA A 151 -11.25 10.24 17.25
C ALA A 151 -12.26 11.38 16.99
N LEU A 152 -12.80 11.46 15.77
CA LEU A 152 -13.83 12.43 15.40
C LEU A 152 -15.14 12.21 16.16
N ALA A 153 -15.53 10.95 16.39
CA ALA A 153 -16.71 10.61 17.19
C ALA A 153 -16.58 11.10 18.64
N VAL A 154 -15.41 10.90 19.26
CA VAL A 154 -15.13 11.40 20.62
C VAL A 154 -15.19 12.92 20.68
N GLN A 155 -14.60 13.61 19.70
CA GLN A 155 -14.64 15.08 19.63
C GLN A 155 -16.06 15.62 19.39
N ALA A 156 -16.85 14.96 18.56
CA ALA A 156 -18.25 15.31 18.32
C ALA A 156 -19.06 15.16 19.60
N HIS A 157 -18.91 14.03 20.29
CA HIS A 157 -19.60 13.78 21.56
C HIS A 157 -19.24 14.82 22.63
N ALA A 158 -17.95 15.15 22.79
CA ALA A 158 -17.49 16.17 23.72
C ALA A 158 -18.05 17.58 23.41
N ALA A 159 -18.39 17.85 22.14
CA ALA A 159 -19.02 19.08 21.70
C ALA A 159 -20.57 19.07 21.77
N GLY A 160 -21.17 18.00 22.30
CA GLY A 160 -22.63 17.83 22.35
C GLY A 160 -23.26 17.53 20.99
N GLU A 161 -22.46 17.13 19.99
CA GLU A 161 -22.95 16.82 18.66
C GLU A 161 -23.39 15.34 18.54
N PRO A 162 -24.37 15.03 17.66
CA PRO A 162 -24.74 13.66 17.36
C PRO A 162 -23.56 12.82 16.85
N SER A 163 -23.37 11.63 17.42
CA SER A 163 -22.28 10.72 17.07
C SER A 163 -22.67 9.58 16.12
N PHE A 164 -23.97 9.42 15.83
CA PHE A 164 -24.53 8.33 15.02
C PHE A 164 -23.81 8.13 13.68
N THR A 165 -23.61 9.20 12.91
CA THR A 165 -22.99 9.10 11.58
C THR A 165 -21.55 8.61 11.63
N TRP A 166 -20.79 8.96 12.66
CA TRP A 166 -19.41 8.49 12.82
C TRP A 166 -19.36 6.99 13.09
N GLY A 167 -20.22 6.48 13.98
CA GLY A 167 -20.35 5.05 14.24
C GLY A 167 -20.82 4.28 13.01
N LEU A 168 -21.78 4.82 12.26
CA LEU A 168 -22.26 4.22 11.01
C LEU A 168 -21.15 4.10 9.95
N VAL A 169 -20.34 5.15 9.76
CA VAL A 169 -19.20 5.11 8.81
C VAL A 169 -18.14 4.14 9.32
N TYR A 170 -17.82 4.16 10.63
CA TYR A 170 -16.87 3.24 11.24
C TYR A 170 -17.23 1.77 10.94
N GLY A 171 -18.49 1.39 11.17
CA GLY A 171 -18.96 0.02 10.90
C GLY A 171 -18.89 -0.36 9.42
N ARG A 172 -19.04 0.61 8.50
CA ARG A 172 -18.86 0.35 7.05
C ARG A 172 -17.41 0.10 6.69
N GLU A 173 -16.48 0.87 7.26
CA GLU A 173 -15.04 0.62 7.06
C GLU A 173 -14.60 -0.71 7.65
N GLU A 174 -15.16 -1.10 8.80
CA GLU A 174 -14.93 -2.42 9.41
C GLU A 174 -15.43 -3.55 8.50
N ALA A 175 -16.66 -3.42 7.98
CA ALA A 175 -17.23 -4.40 7.06
C ALA A 175 -16.43 -4.50 5.75
N ALA A 176 -15.94 -3.38 5.22
CA ALA A 176 -15.11 -3.33 4.02
C ALA A 176 -13.73 -3.99 4.24
N ALA A 177 -13.06 -3.71 5.36
CA ALA A 177 -11.81 -4.36 5.73
C ALA A 177 -12.01 -5.88 5.88
N ALA A 178 -13.06 -6.31 6.59
CA ALA A 178 -13.38 -7.72 6.74
C ALA A 178 -13.71 -8.41 5.40
N ALA A 179 -14.35 -7.71 4.45
CA ALA A 179 -14.57 -8.22 3.11
C ALA A 179 -13.25 -8.41 2.35
N ALA A 180 -12.33 -7.44 2.43
CA ALA A 180 -11.02 -7.54 1.82
C ALA A 180 -10.21 -8.74 2.37
N GLU A 181 -10.29 -9.01 3.68
CA GLU A 181 -9.69 -10.21 4.28
C GLU A 181 -10.28 -11.51 3.72
N ARG A 182 -11.60 -11.60 3.57
CA ARG A 182 -12.27 -12.78 3.00
C ARG A 182 -11.91 -13.01 1.53
N GLU A 183 -11.68 -11.95 0.78
CA GLU A 183 -11.28 -12.03 -0.64
C GLU A 183 -9.81 -12.40 -0.84
N LEU A 184 -8.96 -12.11 0.16
CA LEU A 184 -7.50 -12.25 0.06
C LEU A 184 -7.05 -13.66 -0.37
N PRO A 185 -7.55 -14.78 0.19
CA PRO A 185 -7.15 -16.12 -0.26
C PRO A 185 -7.38 -16.34 -1.75
N GLY A 186 -8.52 -15.87 -2.28
CA GLY A 186 -8.87 -16.02 -3.70
C GLY A 186 -7.99 -15.17 -4.62
N VAL A 187 -7.74 -13.91 -4.25
CA VAL A 187 -6.83 -13.02 -5.00
C VAL A 187 -5.39 -13.54 -4.93
N TRP A 188 -4.97 -14.00 -3.76
CA TRP A 188 -3.64 -14.56 -3.54
C TRP A 188 -3.43 -15.85 -4.33
N HIS A 189 -4.37 -16.79 -4.33
CA HIS A 189 -4.26 -18.03 -5.11
C HIS A 189 -4.01 -17.75 -6.60
N ARG A 190 -4.69 -16.76 -7.18
CA ARG A 190 -4.45 -16.34 -8.58
C ARG A 190 -3.06 -15.73 -8.78
N ALA A 191 -2.57 -14.95 -7.81
CA ALA A 191 -1.25 -14.33 -7.85
C ALA A 191 -0.10 -15.32 -7.61
N ALA A 192 -0.27 -16.29 -6.71
CA ALA A 192 0.68 -17.34 -6.40
C ALA A 192 1.00 -18.21 -7.63
N ARG A 193 0.00 -18.45 -8.50
CA ARG A 193 0.16 -19.23 -9.75
C ARG A 193 0.90 -18.48 -10.86
N ALA A 194 1.39 -17.26 -10.63
CA ALA A 194 2.16 -16.52 -11.65
C ALA A 194 3.54 -17.16 -11.84
N ARG A 195 3.71 -17.93 -12.92
CA ARG A 195 5.02 -18.50 -13.28
C ARG A 195 5.94 -17.39 -13.80
N ILE A 196 6.96 -17.04 -13.02
CA ILE A 196 8.06 -16.18 -13.46
C ILE A 196 9.12 -17.08 -14.11
N ARG A 197 9.25 -16.93 -15.41
CA ARG A 197 10.23 -17.62 -16.27
C ARG A 197 10.70 -16.66 -17.36
N ARG A 198 11.85 -16.93 -17.95
CA ARG A 198 12.28 -16.25 -19.17
C ARG A 198 11.25 -16.52 -20.28
N SER A 199 11.01 -15.55 -21.13
CA SER A 199 10.32 -15.83 -22.40
C SER A 199 11.23 -16.73 -23.24
N ALA A 200 10.66 -17.78 -23.83
CA ALA A 200 11.30 -18.35 -25.01
C ALA A 200 11.40 -17.20 -26.04
N GLY A 201 12.59 -17.04 -26.63
CA GLY A 201 12.96 -15.87 -27.43
C GLY A 201 11.90 -15.45 -28.44
N SER A 202 11.80 -14.13 -28.65
CA SER A 202 11.23 -13.54 -29.86
C SER A 202 12.39 -12.94 -30.63
#